data_AF-A0A954F4C4-F1
#
_entry.id   AF-A0A954F4C4-F1
#
_cell.length_a   1.000
_cell.length_b   1.000
_cell.length_c   1.000
_cell.angle_alpha   90.00
_cell.angle_beta   90.00
_cell.angle_gamma   90.00
#
_symmetry.space_group_name_H-M   'P 1'
#
loop_
_entity.id
_entity.type
_entity.pdbx_description
1 polymer ?
#
loop_
_entity_poly.entity_id
_entity_poly.type
_entity_poly.pdbx_seq_one_letter_code
_entity_poly.pdbx_strand_id
1 'polypeptide(L)'
;MLRACVRAGHEVAAVFCPPDDTSVGELARRWEIPTLQAGTLTGDTMPGGVDLGIAAHSFDYVGKRTRYAARLGWVGYHPSLLPRHRGRSAIVWTLKMGDPICGGTWYWLNSGVDRGDIAAQEWLWVDPALRLMPPAKAARALWRDEIAPAGIRMLEALLPKIASGERPAASQDERFASWEPSVDV
;
A
#
# COMPACT_ATOMS: atom_id res chain seq x y z
N MET A 1 -0.70 -1.08 -9.20
CA MET A 1 -0.90 -2.37 -8.49
C MET A 1 -1.80 -3.32 -9.27
N LEU A 2 -3.08 -3.00 -9.54
CA LEU A 2 -3.98 -3.91 -10.30
C LEU A 2 -3.38 -4.46 -11.60
N ARG A 3 -2.77 -3.58 -12.43
CA ARG A 3 -2.06 -3.99 -13.64
C ARG A 3 -0.94 -5.00 -13.38
N ALA A 4 -0.20 -4.84 -12.29
CA ALA A 4 0.90 -5.73 -11.93
C ALA A 4 0.38 -7.13 -11.58
N CYS A 5 -0.72 -7.22 -10.81
CA CYS A 5 -1.34 -8.51 -10.49
C CYS A 5 -1.77 -9.26 -11.77
N VAL A 6 -2.47 -8.58 -12.68
CA VAL A 6 -2.94 -9.17 -13.94
C VAL A 6 -1.76 -9.56 -14.85
N ARG A 7 -0.73 -8.71 -14.97
CA ARG A 7 0.47 -9.03 -15.77
C ARG A 7 1.28 -10.20 -15.22
N ALA A 8 1.26 -10.41 -13.90
CA ALA A 8 1.86 -11.57 -13.26
C ALA A 8 1.04 -12.86 -13.42
N GLY A 9 -0.11 -12.80 -14.11
CA GLY A 9 -0.95 -13.97 -14.37
C GLY A 9 -1.86 -14.34 -13.21
N HIS A 10 -2.04 -13.46 -12.22
CA HIS A 10 -2.95 -13.72 -11.10
C HIS A 10 -4.39 -13.33 -11.46
N GLU A 11 -5.34 -14.17 -11.02
CA GLU A 11 -6.75 -13.85 -11.02
C GLU A 11 -7.05 -12.80 -9.94
N VAL A 12 -7.78 -11.75 -10.32
CA VAL A 12 -8.22 -10.70 -9.38
C VAL A 12 -9.71 -10.91 -9.10
N ALA A 13 -10.01 -11.49 -7.93
CA ALA A 13 -11.38 -11.84 -7.56
C ALA A 13 -12.31 -10.61 -7.40
N ALA A 14 -11.78 -9.50 -6.88
CA ALA A 14 -12.52 -8.26 -6.71
C ALA A 14 -11.61 -7.05 -6.46
N VAL A 15 -12.11 -5.84 -6.72
CA VAL A 15 -11.53 -4.56 -6.35
C VAL A 15 -12.51 -3.80 -5.46
N PHE A 16 -12.07 -3.40 -4.26
CA PHE A 16 -12.84 -2.53 -3.38
C PHE A 16 -12.36 -1.08 -3.57
N CYS A 17 -13.24 -0.21 -4.06
CA CYS A 17 -12.91 1.20 -4.35
C CYS A 17 -14.16 2.09 -4.22
N PRO A 18 -14.01 3.43 -4.15
CA PRO A 18 -15.14 4.34 -4.30
C PRO A 18 -15.92 4.08 -5.60
N PRO A 19 -17.25 4.24 -5.62
CA PRO A 19 -18.06 3.97 -6.83
C PRO A 19 -17.62 4.77 -8.06
N ASP A 20 -17.23 6.02 -7.83
CA ASP A 20 -16.79 7.01 -8.81
C ASP A 20 -15.26 7.04 -9.01
N ASP A 21 -14.53 6.03 -8.51
CA ASP A 21 -13.08 5.96 -8.71
C ASP A 21 -12.75 5.82 -10.22
N THR A 22 -12.07 6.85 -10.73
CA THR A 22 -11.60 6.96 -12.13
C THR A 22 -10.21 6.34 -12.35
N SER A 23 -9.72 5.58 -11.38
CA SER A 23 -8.38 5.00 -11.40
C SER A 23 -8.44 3.47 -11.47
N VAL A 24 -8.32 2.79 -10.32
CA VAL A 24 -8.38 1.34 -10.20
C VAL A 24 -9.79 0.80 -10.46
N GLY A 25 -10.83 1.52 -10.07
CA GLY A 25 -12.23 1.16 -10.27
C GLY A 25 -12.65 1.19 -11.73
N GLU A 26 -12.32 2.27 -12.45
CA GLU A 26 -12.55 2.36 -13.89
C GLU A 26 -11.81 1.24 -14.64
N LEU A 27 -10.55 0.99 -14.28
CA LEU A 27 -9.76 -0.08 -14.90
C LEU A 27 -10.35 -1.47 -14.63
N ALA A 28 -10.77 -1.74 -13.40
CA ALA A 28 -11.39 -3.01 -13.01
C ALA A 28 -12.69 -3.25 -13.80
N ARG A 29 -13.57 -2.25 -13.90
CA ARG A 29 -14.81 -2.33 -14.69
C ARG A 29 -14.53 -2.60 -16.16
N ARG A 30 -13.54 -1.93 -16.74
CA ARG A 30 -13.12 -2.15 -18.15
C ARG A 30 -12.60 -3.58 -18.39
N TRP A 31 -12.05 -4.21 -17.36
CA TRP A 31 -11.53 -5.58 -17.40
C TRP A 31 -12.53 -6.60 -16.85
N GLU A 32 -13.77 -6.20 -16.62
CA GLU A 32 -14.85 -7.07 -16.09
C GLU A 32 -14.51 -7.72 -14.74
N ILE A 33 -13.62 -7.08 -13.97
CA ILE A 33 -13.30 -7.47 -12.60
C ILE A 33 -14.38 -6.91 -11.66
N PRO A 34 -14.96 -7.72 -10.76
CA PRO A 34 -15.96 -7.25 -9.81
C PRO A 34 -15.47 -6.06 -9.00
N THR A 35 -16.24 -4.96 -9.00
CA THR A 35 -15.98 -3.78 -8.16
C THR A 35 -16.99 -3.68 -7.03
N LEU A 36 -16.50 -3.58 -5.80
CA LEU A 36 -17.32 -3.37 -4.60
C LEU A 36 -16.97 -2.02 -3.94
N GLN A 37 -17.91 -1.49 -3.17
CA GLN A 37 -17.74 -0.19 -2.53
C GLN A 37 -16.68 -0.25 -1.42
N ALA A 38 -15.75 0.70 -1.42
CA ALA A 38 -14.83 0.90 -0.30
C ALA A 38 -15.59 1.11 1.03
N GLY A 39 -15.04 0.60 2.12
CA GLY A 39 -15.65 0.58 3.45
C GLY A 39 -16.59 -0.60 3.69
N THR A 40 -16.89 -1.41 2.66
CA THR A 40 -17.76 -2.59 2.79
C THR A 40 -17.00 -3.90 2.94
N LEU A 41 -15.67 -3.88 2.87
CA LEU A 41 -14.83 -5.07 2.99
C LEU A 41 -14.90 -5.65 4.41
N THR A 42 -15.46 -6.85 4.54
CA THR A 42 -15.56 -7.63 5.77
C THR A 42 -15.25 -9.10 5.47
N GLY A 43 -15.24 -9.96 6.49
CA GLY A 43 -15.11 -11.41 6.27
C GLY A 43 -16.27 -12.00 5.47
N ASP A 44 -17.44 -11.33 5.48
CA ASP A 44 -18.65 -11.82 4.83
C ASP A 44 -18.78 -11.32 3.38
N THR A 45 -18.21 -10.14 3.07
CA THR A 45 -18.24 -9.54 1.72
C THR A 45 -17.00 -9.85 0.90
N MET A 46 -15.95 -10.38 1.52
CA MET A 46 -14.75 -10.84 0.82
C MET A 46 -15.09 -12.05 -0.06
N PRO A 47 -14.67 -12.08 -1.34
CA PRO A 47 -14.84 -13.26 -2.19
C PRO A 47 -14.21 -14.52 -1.58
N GLY A 48 -14.85 -15.66 -1.77
CA GLY A 48 -14.29 -16.95 -1.37
C GLY A 48 -13.07 -17.34 -2.21
N GLY A 49 -12.19 -18.18 -1.66
CA GLY A 49 -11.04 -18.73 -2.39
C GLY A 49 -9.90 -17.75 -2.64
N VAL A 50 -9.89 -16.58 -1.98
CA VAL A 50 -8.82 -15.58 -2.15
C VAL A 50 -7.52 -16.05 -1.47
N ASP A 51 -6.44 -16.06 -2.24
CA ASP A 51 -5.12 -16.41 -1.74
C ASP A 51 -4.45 -15.25 -0.99
N LEU A 52 -4.42 -14.06 -1.58
CA LEU A 52 -3.68 -12.90 -1.06
C LEU A 52 -4.55 -11.64 -1.16
N GLY A 53 -4.68 -10.91 -0.06
CA GLY A 53 -5.23 -9.56 -0.07
C GLY A 53 -4.15 -8.49 -0.27
N ILE A 54 -4.46 -7.44 -1.02
CA ILE A 54 -3.54 -6.32 -1.29
C ILE A 54 -4.24 -5.02 -0.93
N ALA A 55 -3.67 -4.28 0.04
CA ALA A 55 -4.12 -2.95 0.44
C ALA A 55 -3.09 -1.90 0.01
N ALA A 56 -3.36 -1.18 -1.08
CA ALA A 56 -2.49 -0.10 -1.54
C ALA A 56 -3.29 1.19 -1.65
N HIS A 57 -2.93 2.21 -0.86
CA HIS A 57 -3.68 3.47 -0.79
C HIS A 57 -5.17 3.26 -0.46
N SER A 58 -5.46 2.27 0.39
CA SER A 58 -6.79 1.99 0.92
C SER A 58 -6.90 2.52 2.35
N PHE A 59 -8.05 3.11 2.69
CA PHE A 59 -8.38 3.52 4.05
C PHE A 59 -9.31 2.52 4.76
N ASP A 60 -9.64 1.41 4.10
CA ASP A 60 -10.47 0.37 4.67
C ASP A 60 -9.71 -0.36 5.78
N TYR A 61 -10.37 -0.51 6.92
CA TYR A 61 -9.85 -1.33 7.99
C TYR A 61 -10.07 -2.81 7.67
N VAL A 62 -8.99 -3.52 7.34
CA VAL A 62 -9.04 -4.97 7.13
C VAL A 62 -9.09 -5.67 8.49
N GLY A 63 -10.30 -5.98 8.96
CA GLY A 63 -10.55 -6.58 10.28
C GLY A 63 -10.02 -8.02 10.43
N LYS A 64 -10.01 -8.53 11.67
CA LYS A 64 -9.46 -9.87 11.98
C LYS A 64 -10.02 -10.96 11.06
N ARG A 65 -11.35 -11.08 10.97
CA ARG A 65 -12.01 -12.11 10.14
C ARG A 65 -11.55 -12.03 8.68
N THR A 66 -11.53 -10.84 8.10
CA THR A 66 -11.07 -10.59 6.73
C THR A 66 -9.59 -10.94 6.54
N ARG A 67 -8.71 -10.55 7.48
CA ARG A 67 -7.27 -10.85 7.38
C ARG A 67 -6.98 -12.35 7.36
N TYR A 68 -7.73 -13.13 8.13
CA TYR A 68 -7.57 -14.58 8.21
C TYR A 68 -8.35 -15.35 7.13
N ALA A 69 -9.24 -14.70 6.38
CA ALA A 69 -9.98 -15.33 5.28
C ALA A 69 -9.10 -15.55 4.03
N ALA A 70 -8.07 -14.73 3.82
CA ALA A 70 -7.10 -14.94 2.75
C ALA A 70 -6.06 -16.00 3.14
N ARG A 71 -5.84 -17.01 2.28
CA ARG A 71 -4.96 -18.16 2.58
C ARG A 71 -3.53 -17.78 2.96
N LEU A 72 -2.94 -16.82 2.26
CA LEU A 72 -1.58 -16.32 2.43
C LEU A 72 -1.52 -15.03 3.27
N GLY A 73 -2.68 -14.47 3.62
CA GLY A 73 -2.80 -13.22 4.37
C GLY A 73 -2.91 -11.98 3.47
N TRP A 74 -2.43 -10.85 3.99
CA TRP A 74 -2.62 -9.53 3.38
C TRP A 74 -1.31 -8.74 3.38
N VAL A 75 -1.00 -8.10 2.26
CA VAL A 75 0.09 -7.12 2.15
C VAL A 75 -0.44 -5.71 1.97
N GLY A 76 0.15 -4.77 2.69
CA GLY A 76 -0.15 -3.35 2.65
C GLY A 76 1.00 -2.59 2.02
N TYR A 77 0.70 -1.53 1.27
CA TYR A 77 1.72 -0.58 0.79
C TYR A 77 1.65 0.72 1.56
N HIS A 78 2.75 1.06 2.22
CA HIS A 78 2.91 2.30 2.96
C HIS A 78 3.96 3.21 2.32
N PRO A 79 3.67 4.51 2.09
CA PRO A 79 4.57 5.41 1.37
C PRO A 79 5.65 6.02 2.28
N SER A 80 6.32 5.19 3.06
CA SER A 80 7.53 5.54 3.79
C SER A 80 8.45 4.34 3.98
N LEU A 81 9.62 4.59 4.56
CA LEU A 81 10.51 3.57 5.09
C LEU A 81 10.04 3.18 6.50
N LEU A 82 9.07 2.27 6.60
CA LEU A 82 8.62 1.73 7.88
C LEU A 82 9.84 1.17 8.65
N PRO A 83 9.94 1.40 9.97
CA PRO A 83 8.89 1.90 10.86
C PRO A 83 8.74 3.42 10.98
N ARG A 84 9.52 4.21 10.23
CA ARG A 84 9.40 5.67 10.23
C ARG A 84 8.17 6.10 9.45
N HIS A 85 7.53 7.18 9.88
CA HIS A 85 6.37 7.78 9.23
C HIS A 85 5.12 6.89 9.18
N ARG A 86 4.83 6.08 10.22
CA ARG A 86 3.56 5.33 10.28
C ARG A 86 2.37 6.31 10.32
N GLY A 87 1.22 5.90 9.79
CA GLY A 87 0.01 6.71 9.78
C GLY A 87 -0.26 7.43 8.44
N ARG A 88 -1.35 8.21 8.41
CA ARG A 88 -2.04 8.55 7.15
C ARG A 88 -1.30 9.51 6.21
N SER A 89 -0.41 10.35 6.73
CA SER A 89 0.12 11.49 5.97
C SER A 89 1.64 11.44 5.76
N ALA A 90 2.21 10.24 5.67
CA ALA A 90 3.65 9.99 5.65
C ALA A 90 4.42 10.85 4.62
N ILE A 91 3.92 10.96 3.38
CA ILE A 91 4.57 11.73 2.31
C ILE A 91 4.66 13.22 2.66
N VAL A 92 3.60 13.78 3.26
CA VAL A 92 3.58 15.19 3.68
C VAL A 92 4.57 15.40 4.82
N TRP A 93 4.68 14.44 5.74
CA TRP A 93 5.60 14.51 6.86
C TRP A 93 7.07 14.36 6.46
N THR A 94 7.39 13.48 5.50
CA THR A 94 8.70 13.42 4.84
C THR A 94 9.12 14.80 4.34
N LEU A 95 8.24 15.51 3.64
CA LEU A 95 8.54 16.85 3.10
C LEU A 95 8.63 17.91 4.22
N LYS A 96 7.70 17.89 5.19
CA LYS A 96 7.67 18.85 6.32
C LYS A 96 8.89 18.75 7.22
N MET A 97 9.37 17.53 7.49
CA MET A 97 10.58 17.31 8.30
C MET A 97 11.87 17.52 7.51
N GLY A 98 11.76 17.77 6.21
CA GLY A 98 12.91 18.00 5.36
C GLY A 98 13.77 16.76 5.20
N ASP A 99 13.17 15.57 5.22
CA ASP A 99 13.89 14.31 5.05
C ASP A 99 14.57 14.27 3.67
N PRO A 100 15.88 13.95 3.60
CA PRO A 100 16.60 13.83 2.33
C PRO A 100 16.29 12.50 1.61
N ILE A 101 15.79 11.52 2.36
CA ILE A 101 15.50 10.17 1.90
C ILE A 101 14.06 9.83 2.28
N CYS A 102 13.34 9.24 1.34
CA CYS A 102 12.03 8.65 1.56
C CYS A 102 12.02 7.21 1.03
N GLY A 103 10.84 6.62 0.86
CA GLY A 103 10.73 5.30 0.27
C GLY A 103 9.31 4.76 0.34
N GLY A 104 9.19 3.49 -0.03
CA GLY A 104 7.97 2.73 0.10
C GLY A 104 8.20 1.40 0.79
N THR A 105 7.19 0.90 1.49
CA THR A 105 7.25 -0.39 2.17
C THR A 105 6.02 -1.22 1.83
N TRP A 106 6.24 -2.43 1.32
CA TRP A 106 5.27 -3.51 1.39
C TRP A 106 5.43 -4.26 2.71
N TYR A 107 4.34 -4.45 3.45
CA TYR A 107 4.36 -5.10 4.76
C TYR A 107 3.16 -6.03 4.95
N TRP A 108 3.28 -7.04 5.79
CA TRP A 108 2.19 -7.96 6.12
C TRP A 108 1.23 -7.34 7.13
N LEU A 109 -0.05 -7.20 6.81
CA LEU A 109 -1.01 -6.64 7.77
C LEU A 109 -1.10 -7.51 9.02
N ASN A 110 -1.10 -6.86 10.19
CA ASN A 110 -1.37 -7.50 11.48
C ASN A 110 -2.47 -6.72 12.23
N SER A 111 -2.57 -6.88 13.55
CA SER A 111 -3.55 -6.14 14.36
C SER A 111 -3.20 -4.67 14.60
N GLY A 112 -1.96 -4.25 14.32
CA GLY A 112 -1.50 -2.88 14.43
C GLY A 112 -1.60 -2.13 13.11
N VAL A 113 -1.65 -0.80 13.19
CA VAL A 113 -1.61 0.08 12.01
C VAL A 113 -0.15 0.29 11.59
N ASP A 114 0.21 -0.15 10.39
CA ASP A 114 1.56 -0.05 9.82
C ASP A 114 2.67 -0.70 10.67
N ARG A 115 2.33 -1.71 11.49
CA ARG A 115 3.26 -2.42 12.39
C ARG A 115 3.66 -3.82 11.93
N GLY A 116 3.25 -4.19 10.72
CA GLY A 116 3.49 -5.52 10.16
C GLY A 116 4.93 -5.78 9.78
N ASP A 117 5.33 -7.04 9.69
CA ASP A 117 6.66 -7.38 9.17
C ASP A 117 6.81 -6.90 7.72
N ILE A 118 7.99 -6.38 7.39
CA ILE A 118 8.35 -5.84 6.08
C ILE A 118 8.53 -7.00 5.09
N ALA A 119 7.78 -6.95 3.99
CA ALA A 119 7.89 -7.88 2.87
C ALA A 119 8.85 -7.38 1.78
N ALA A 120 8.85 -6.08 1.51
CA ALA A 120 9.81 -5.41 0.64
C ALA A 120 9.89 -3.92 1.01
N GLN A 121 11.07 -3.32 0.83
CA GLN A 121 11.28 -1.90 1.10
C GLN A 121 12.33 -1.33 0.14
N GLU A 122 12.08 -0.13 -0.38
CA GLU A 122 12.97 0.59 -1.29
C GLU A 122 13.07 2.04 -0.84
N TRP A 123 14.30 2.56 -0.76
CA TRP A 123 14.59 3.94 -0.42
C TRP A 123 14.80 4.79 -1.68
N LEU A 124 14.49 6.07 -1.60
CA LEU A 124 14.51 7.03 -2.70
C LEU A 124 15.05 8.38 -2.21
N TRP A 125 15.66 9.15 -3.10
CA TRP A 125 16.06 10.52 -2.80
C TRP A 125 14.87 11.47 -2.88
N VAL A 126 14.80 12.44 -1.97
CA VAL A 126 13.83 13.53 -2.04
C VAL A 126 14.50 14.73 -2.70
N ASP A 127 14.12 15.04 -3.94
CA ASP A 127 14.62 16.21 -4.67
C ASP A 127 14.41 17.49 -3.83
N PRO A 128 15.49 18.24 -3.48
CA PRO A 128 15.40 19.51 -2.80
C PRO A 128 14.43 20.52 -3.44
N ALA A 129 14.27 20.48 -4.77
CA ALA A 129 13.36 21.36 -5.51
C ALA A 129 11.89 21.21 -5.10
N LEU A 130 11.49 20.03 -4.59
CA LEU A 130 10.13 19.80 -4.09
C LEU A 130 9.79 20.73 -2.91
N ARG A 131 10.78 21.18 -2.15
CA ARG A 131 10.60 22.11 -1.02
C ARG A 131 10.27 23.54 -1.46
N LEU A 132 10.51 23.86 -2.74
CA LEU A 132 10.20 25.16 -3.32
C LEU A 132 8.77 25.22 -3.90
N MET A 133 8.04 24.11 -3.85
CA MET A 133 6.69 23.99 -4.39
C MET A 133 5.63 24.09 -3.28
N PRO A 134 4.38 24.46 -3.60
CA PRO A 134 3.28 24.35 -2.65
C PRO A 134 3.16 22.92 -2.08
N PRO A 135 2.94 22.73 -0.76
CA PRO A 135 3.04 21.41 -0.11
C PRO A 135 2.23 20.30 -0.78
N ALA A 136 0.98 20.57 -1.16
CA ALA A 136 0.13 19.59 -1.83
C ALA A 136 0.67 19.20 -3.23
N LYS A 137 1.27 20.14 -3.95
CA LYS A 137 1.89 19.89 -5.26
C LYS A 137 3.16 19.07 -5.11
N ALA A 138 3.98 19.38 -4.11
CA ALA A 138 5.19 18.64 -3.77
C ALA A 138 4.88 17.19 -3.38
N ALA A 139 3.91 16.97 -2.48
CA ALA A 139 3.51 15.64 -2.04
C ALA A 139 2.96 14.80 -3.20
N ARG A 140 2.13 15.40 -4.07
CA ARG A 140 1.61 14.73 -5.27
C ARG A 140 2.72 14.36 -6.25
N ALA A 141 3.69 15.24 -6.46
CA ALA A 141 4.84 14.96 -7.32
C ALA A 141 5.69 13.82 -6.75
N LEU A 142 6.08 13.90 -5.47
CA LEU A 142 6.86 12.84 -4.81
C LEU A 142 6.14 11.48 -4.85
N TRP A 143 4.83 11.45 -4.64
CA TRP A 143 4.04 10.22 -4.77
C TRP A 143 4.07 9.67 -6.20
N ARG A 144 3.66 10.49 -7.18
CA ARG A 144 3.45 10.04 -8.56
C ARG A 144 4.76 9.68 -9.25
N ASP A 145 5.78 10.48 -9.04
CA ASP A 145 7.01 10.44 -9.84
C ASP A 145 8.02 9.46 -9.24
N GLU A 146 8.03 9.27 -7.92
CA GLU A 146 9.03 8.45 -7.22
C GLU A 146 8.41 7.26 -6.46
N ILE A 147 7.54 7.52 -5.48
CA ILE A 147 7.09 6.49 -4.51
C ILE A 147 6.16 5.45 -5.15
N ALA A 148 5.18 5.85 -5.96
CA ALA A 148 4.24 4.92 -6.57
C ALA A 148 4.93 3.99 -7.59
N PRO A 149 5.82 4.48 -8.48
CA PRO A 149 6.63 3.62 -9.34
C PRO A 149 7.47 2.60 -8.57
N ALA A 150 8.15 3.00 -7.50
CA ALA A 150 8.91 2.07 -6.64
C ALA A 150 8.00 0.99 -6.03
N GLY A 151 6.83 1.39 -5.52
CA GLY A 151 5.82 0.47 -5.00
C GLY A 151 5.41 -0.59 -6.02
N ILE A 152 5.21 -0.20 -7.28
CA ILE A 152 4.84 -1.12 -8.37
C ILE A 152 5.98 -2.08 -8.66
N ARG A 153 7.23 -1.59 -8.83
CA ARG A 153 8.41 -2.44 -9.07
C ARG A 153 8.59 -3.47 -7.95
N MET A 154 8.47 -3.05 -6.70
CA MET A 154 8.57 -3.95 -5.55
C MET A 154 7.46 -5.00 -5.56
N LEU A 155 6.21 -4.62 -5.90
CA LEU A 155 5.11 -5.58 -5.97
C LEU A 155 5.34 -6.62 -7.08
N GLU A 156 5.81 -6.18 -8.25
CA GLU A 156 6.14 -7.08 -9.37
C GLU A 156 7.24 -8.08 -9.01
N ALA A 157 8.21 -7.68 -8.17
CA ALA A 157 9.24 -8.58 -7.65
C ALA A 157 8.76 -9.46 -6.48
N LEU A 158 7.78 -8.99 -5.70
CA LEU A 158 7.28 -9.68 -4.50
C LEU A 158 6.27 -10.78 -4.85
N LEU A 159 5.38 -10.54 -5.81
CA LEU A 159 4.31 -11.49 -6.16
C LEU A 159 4.82 -12.88 -6.57
N PRO A 160 5.85 -13.03 -7.42
CA PRO A 160 6.39 -14.34 -7.77
C PRO A 160 6.96 -15.11 -6.58
N LYS A 161 7.58 -14.41 -5.62
CA LYS A 161 8.10 -15.01 -4.38
C LYS A 161 6.97 -15.54 -3.51
N ILE A 162 5.91 -14.74 -3.33
CA ILE A 162 4.72 -15.20 -2.59
C ILE A 162 4.09 -16.41 -3.27
N ALA A 163 3.98 -16.39 -4.61
CA ALA A 163 3.42 -17.48 -5.39
C ALA A 163 4.25 -18.78 -5.31
N SER A 164 5.57 -18.70 -5.18
CA SER A 164 6.45 -19.86 -4.98
C SER A 164 6.45 -20.38 -3.54
N GLY A 165 5.73 -19.73 -2.63
CA GLY A 165 5.63 -20.11 -1.21
C GLY A 165 6.62 -19.40 -0.29
N GLU A 166 7.43 -18.46 -0.81
CA GLU A 166 8.25 -17.60 0.05
C GLU A 166 7.39 -16.57 0.79
N ARG A 167 7.78 -16.27 2.03
CA ARG A 167 7.16 -15.21 2.83
C ARG A 167 8.23 -14.30 3.43
N PRO A 168 8.81 -13.37 2.65
CA PRO A 168 9.75 -12.38 3.18
C PRO A 168 9.05 -11.57 4.29
N ALA A 169 9.63 -11.56 5.49
CA ALA A 169 9.00 -10.94 6.67
C ALA A 169 10.09 -10.51 7.67
N ALA A 170 10.62 -9.29 7.49
CA ALA A 170 11.55 -8.69 8.44
C ALA A 170 10.79 -7.85 9.48
N SER A 171 10.96 -8.14 10.76
CA SER A 171 10.32 -7.36 11.81
C SER A 171 10.82 -5.92 11.85
N GLN A 172 9.91 -4.99 12.15
CA GLN A 172 10.23 -3.58 12.27
C GLN A 172 10.98 -3.32 13.58
N ASP A 173 12.03 -2.48 13.53
CA ASP A 173 12.77 -2.07 14.73
C ASP A 173 12.04 -0.91 15.45
N GLU A 174 11.31 -1.24 16.51
CA GLU A 174 10.49 -0.27 17.25
C GLU A 174 11.28 0.91 17.82
N ARG A 175 12.62 0.83 17.96
CA ARG A 175 13.45 1.97 18.38
C ARG A 175 13.42 3.13 17.38
N PHE A 176 13.17 2.82 16.11
CA PHE A 176 13.13 3.80 15.02
C PHE A 176 11.70 4.09 14.54
N ALA A 177 10.69 3.56 15.24
CA ALA A 177 9.31 3.82 14.89
C ALA A 177 8.89 5.26 15.20
N SER A 178 8.22 5.90 14.24
CA SER A 178 7.54 7.17 14.45
C SER A 178 6.07 7.09 14.02
N TRP A 179 5.25 7.98 14.56
CA TRP A 179 3.84 8.09 14.22
C TRP A 179 3.48 9.55 13.98
N GLU A 180 2.81 9.81 12.88
CA GLU A 180 2.56 11.16 12.42
C GLU A 180 1.06 11.37 12.21
N PRO A 181 0.48 12.44 12.79
CA PRO A 181 -0.94 12.66 12.73
C PRO A 181 -1.38 13.00 11.30
N SER A 182 -2.67 12.77 11.03
CA SER A 182 -3.30 13.25 9.80
C SER A 182 -3.10 14.76 9.68
N VAL A 183 -2.77 15.24 8.49
CA VAL A 183 -2.67 16.68 8.20
C VAL A 183 -3.99 17.30 7.74
N ASP A 184 -5.03 16.49 7.58
CA ASP A 184 -6.38 16.90 7.15
C ASP A 184 -7.26 17.41 8.32
N VAL A 185 -6.66 17.94 9.38
CA VAL A 185 -7.34 18.53 10.56
C VAL A 185 -7.41 20.05 10.49
#